data_AF-A0A9R1WUR1-F1
#
_entry.id   AF-A0A9R1WUR1-F1
#
_cell.length_a   1.000
_cell.length_b   1.000
_cell.length_c   1.000
_cell.angle_alpha   90.00
_cell.angle_beta   90.00
_cell.angle_gamma   90.00
#
_symmetry.space_group_name_H-M   'P 1'
#
loop_
_entity.id
_entity.type
_entity.pdbx_description
1 polymer ?
#
loop_
_entity_poly.entity_id
_entity_poly.type
_entity_poly.pdbx_seq_one_letter_code
_entity_poly.pdbx_strand_id
1 'polypeptide(L)'
;MFYYLCDVAYTHTRGFMAPYRNVRYWLGEFHRRRALTNKEKFNHSHAKLRNVVERAFGLLKARFPILKRMAPFPLATQRNIVIACFALHNYIIKEGLSDEYFSQYNQVDISLQSNNVQDDDDDEEDDVDEVQPHGSARDREYMVHLRDQIVDQLMRLE
;
A
#
# COMPACT_ATOMS: atom_id res chain seq x y z
N MET A 1 -12.27 -0.35 -16.51
CA MET A 1 -12.93 -0.81 -15.27
C MET A 1 -11.97 -0.58 -14.12
N PHE A 2 -12.45 -0.07 -12.99
CA PHE A 2 -11.59 0.26 -11.85
C PHE A 2 -11.47 -0.92 -10.89
N TYR A 3 -10.31 -1.06 -10.25
CA TYR A 3 -10.05 -1.99 -9.15
C TYR A 3 -9.24 -1.26 -8.07
N TYR A 4 -9.35 -1.71 -6.83
CA TYR A 4 -8.54 -1.27 -5.72
C TYR A 4 -7.37 -2.22 -5.53
N LEU A 5 -6.19 -1.67 -5.27
CA LEU A 5 -5.03 -2.46 -4.85
C LEU A 5 -5.20 -2.86 -3.39
N CYS A 6 -4.92 -4.11 -3.02
CA CYS A 6 -5.22 -4.61 -1.68
C CYS A 6 -4.06 -5.43 -1.12
N ASP A 7 -3.99 -5.52 0.20
CA ASP A 7 -3.02 -6.38 0.87
C ASP A 7 -3.20 -7.86 0.49
N VAL A 8 -2.15 -8.66 0.70
CA VAL A 8 -2.18 -10.12 0.59
C VAL A 8 -3.21 -10.75 1.55
N ALA A 9 -3.47 -10.07 2.68
CA ALA A 9 -4.49 -10.41 3.67
C ALA A 9 -5.94 -10.15 3.19
N TYR A 10 -6.15 -9.58 2.00
CA TYR A 10 -7.50 -9.43 1.42
C TYR A 10 -7.79 -10.54 0.41
N THR A 11 -9.09 -10.82 0.23
CA THR A 11 -9.53 -11.77 -0.81
C THR A 11 -9.39 -11.13 -2.20
N HIS A 12 -8.79 -11.86 -3.13
CA HIS A 12 -8.81 -11.49 -4.55
C HIS A 12 -10.20 -11.74 -5.15
N THR A 13 -11.04 -10.73 -5.12
CA THR A 13 -12.44 -10.78 -5.56
C THR A 13 -12.81 -9.52 -6.31
N ARG A 14 -14.00 -9.48 -6.91
CA ARG A 14 -14.39 -8.41 -7.84
C ARG A 14 -14.16 -7.02 -7.24
N GLY A 15 -13.34 -6.22 -7.94
CA GLY A 15 -12.97 -4.87 -7.52
C GLY A 15 -11.75 -4.80 -6.59
N PHE A 16 -11.23 -5.92 -6.09
CA PHE A 16 -10.10 -5.99 -5.16
C PHE A 16 -8.95 -6.83 -5.76
N MET A 17 -7.84 -6.16 -6.08
CA MET A 17 -6.66 -6.78 -6.67
C MET A 17 -5.63 -7.05 -5.59
N ALA A 18 -5.49 -8.32 -5.22
CA ALA A 18 -4.48 -8.80 -4.29
C ALA A 18 -3.28 -9.37 -5.07
N PRO A 19 -2.07 -9.38 -4.47
CA PRO A 19 -0.89 -9.99 -5.07
C PRO A 19 -1.07 -11.50 -5.29
N TYR A 20 -0.18 -12.11 -6.08
CA TYR A 20 -0.10 -13.56 -6.12
C TYR A 20 0.39 -14.07 -4.77
N ARG A 21 -0.39 -14.96 -4.15
CA ARG A 21 0.00 -15.69 -2.94
C ARG A 21 1.11 -16.68 -3.26
N ASN A 22 1.93 -17.00 -2.25
CA ASN A 22 3.06 -17.94 -2.35
C ASN A 22 4.08 -17.52 -3.43
N VAL A 23 4.19 -16.22 -3.68
CA VAL A 23 5.17 -15.61 -4.58
C VAL A 23 5.82 -14.45 -3.82
N ARG A 24 7.14 -14.27 -3.96
CA ARG A 24 7.87 -13.15 -3.33
C ARG A 24 7.13 -11.82 -3.53
N TYR A 25 7.07 -11.02 -2.48
CA TYR A 25 6.21 -9.83 -2.43
C TYR A 25 6.90 -8.64 -1.75
N TRP A 26 7.66 -8.89 -0.70
CA TRP A 26 8.25 -7.81 0.09
C TRP A 26 9.32 -7.08 -0.71
N LEU A 27 9.30 -5.74 -0.69
CA LEU A 27 10.20 -4.92 -1.50
C LEU A 27 11.68 -5.21 -1.18
N GLY A 28 11.98 -5.53 0.08
CA GLY A 28 13.30 -5.97 0.56
C GLY A 28 13.85 -7.21 -0.18
N GLU A 29 12.99 -8.17 -0.54
CA GLU A 29 13.39 -9.42 -1.22
C GLU A 29 13.94 -9.18 -2.64
N PHE A 30 13.59 -8.05 -3.24
CA PHE A 30 13.98 -7.69 -4.61
C PHE A 30 15.27 -6.87 -4.71
N HIS A 31 15.79 -6.36 -3.58
CA HIS A 31 17.03 -5.55 -3.56
C HIS A 31 18.26 -6.36 -3.97
N ARG A 32 18.39 -7.59 -3.46
CA ARG A 32 19.54 -8.46 -3.76
C ARG A 32 19.34 -9.30 -5.02
N ARG A 33 18.09 -9.55 -5.40
CA ARG A 33 17.73 -10.41 -6.52
C ARG A 33 16.47 -9.91 -7.21
N ARG A 34 16.62 -9.49 -8.47
CA ARG A 34 15.51 -9.06 -9.32
C ARG A 34 14.37 -10.08 -9.37
N ALA A 35 13.17 -9.59 -9.65
CA ALA A 35 12.02 -10.43 -9.98
C ALA A 35 12.33 -11.23 -11.25
N LEU A 36 12.16 -12.54 -11.21
CA LEU A 36 12.47 -13.45 -12.31
C LEU A 36 11.23 -13.91 -13.05
N THR A 37 10.17 -14.23 -12.32
CA THR A 37 8.91 -14.69 -12.92
C THR A 37 7.97 -13.53 -13.18
N ASN A 38 7.06 -13.68 -14.14
CA ASN A 38 6.06 -12.66 -14.43
C ASN A 38 5.18 -12.33 -13.20
N LYS A 39 4.89 -13.36 -12.37
CA LYS A 39 4.17 -13.18 -11.09
C LYS A 39 4.99 -12.40 -10.07
N GLU A 40 6.29 -12.67 -9.95
CA GLU A 40 7.18 -11.89 -9.09
C GLU A 40 7.29 -10.43 -9.55
N LYS A 41 7.35 -10.19 -10.86
CA LYS A 41 7.40 -8.83 -11.41
C LYS A 41 6.10 -8.08 -11.12
N PHE A 42 4.95 -8.75 -11.27
CA PHE A 42 3.67 -8.20 -10.86
C PHE A 42 3.65 -7.87 -9.36
N ASN A 43 4.02 -8.82 -8.49
CA ASN A 43 4.08 -8.62 -7.04
C ASN A 43 5.04 -7.48 -6.65
N HIS A 44 6.20 -7.39 -7.30
CA HIS A 44 7.16 -6.31 -7.07
C HIS A 44 6.58 -4.94 -7.44
N SER A 45 5.92 -4.80 -8.59
CA SER A 45 5.21 -3.58 -8.98
C SER A 45 4.04 -3.26 -8.05
N HIS A 46 3.30 -4.27 -7.62
CA HIS A 46 2.23 -4.16 -6.63
C HIS A 46 2.76 -3.63 -5.29
N ALA A 47 3.85 -4.19 -4.78
CA ALA A 47 4.49 -3.73 -3.55
C ALA A 47 5.04 -2.29 -3.66
N LYS A 48 5.61 -1.91 -4.82
CA LYS A 48 6.02 -0.52 -5.07
C LYS A 48 4.85 0.45 -5.00
N LEU A 49 3.71 0.12 -5.61
CA LEU A 49 2.50 0.94 -5.55
C LEU A 49 1.96 1.05 -4.13
N ARG A 50 1.93 -0.07 -3.39
CA ARG A 50 1.53 -0.08 -1.98
C ARG A 50 2.43 0.82 -1.14
N ASN A 51 3.75 0.74 -1.31
CA ASN A 51 4.71 1.58 -0.60
C ASN A 51 4.45 3.09 -0.84
N VAL A 52 4.04 3.49 -2.06
CA VAL A 52 3.65 4.89 -2.31
C VAL A 52 2.44 5.30 -1.47
N VAL A 53 1.44 4.42 -1.35
CA VAL A 53 0.23 4.67 -0.55
C VAL A 53 0.58 4.72 0.94
N GLU A 54 1.28 3.71 1.46
CA GLU A 54 1.71 3.63 2.86
C GLU A 54 2.51 4.86 3.29
N ARG A 55 3.46 5.31 2.45
CA ARG A 55 4.23 6.53 2.71
C ARG A 55 3.35 7.78 2.81
N ALA A 56 2.33 7.91 1.96
CA ALA A 56 1.40 9.04 2.05
C ALA A 56 0.64 9.04 3.38
N PHE A 57 0.20 7.87 3.85
CA PHE A 57 -0.42 7.73 5.17
C PHE A 57 0.57 7.96 6.31
N GLY A 58 1.82 7.49 6.20
CA GLY A 58 2.90 7.75 7.15
C GLY A 58 3.17 9.24 7.31
N LEU A 59 3.31 9.96 6.19
CA LEU A 59 3.49 11.41 6.17
C LEU A 59 2.30 12.15 6.80
N LEU A 60 1.08 11.71 6.50
CA LEU A 60 -0.13 12.26 7.12
C LEU A 60 -0.10 12.08 8.65
N LYS A 61 0.20 10.88 9.14
CA LYS A 61 0.28 10.57 10.58
C LYS A 61 1.43 11.31 11.27
N ALA A 62 2.56 11.49 10.60
CA ALA A 62 3.70 12.25 11.11
C ALA A 62 3.35 13.74 11.26
N ARG A 63 2.65 14.31 10.27
CA ARG A 63 2.19 15.72 10.32
C ARG A 63 1.09 15.93 11.35
N PHE A 64 0.20 14.95 11.53
CA PHE A 64 -0.92 15.05 12.46
C PHE A 64 -0.87 13.93 13.51
N PRO A 65 -0.07 14.08 14.59
CA PRO A 65 0.08 13.06 15.63
C PRO A 65 -1.23 12.62 16.31
N ILE A 66 -2.28 13.45 16.27
CA ILE A 66 -3.63 13.10 16.73
C ILE A 66 -4.20 11.87 16.01
N LEU A 67 -3.73 11.58 14.79
CA LEU A 67 -4.11 10.38 14.03
C LEU A 67 -3.41 9.12 14.53
N LYS A 68 -2.24 9.23 15.18
CA LYS A 68 -1.56 8.09 15.80
C LYS A 68 -2.22 7.67 17.10
N ARG A 69 -2.65 8.65 17.90
CA ARG A 69 -3.31 8.43 19.20
C ARG A 69 -4.56 9.29 19.29
N MET A 70 -5.65 8.77 18.70
CA MET A 70 -6.93 9.47 18.70
C MET A 70 -7.47 9.60 20.12
N ALA A 71 -7.73 10.82 20.57
CA ALA A 71 -8.37 11.04 21.87
C ALA A 71 -9.79 10.43 21.88
N PRO A 72 -10.35 10.14 23.08
CA PRO A 72 -11.65 9.47 23.23
C PRO A 72 -12.82 10.43 22.94
N PHE A 73 -12.83 11.04 21.77
CA PHE A 73 -13.95 11.81 21.26
C PHE A 73 -15.05 10.89 20.73
N PRO A 74 -16.30 11.37 20.63
CA PRO A 74 -17.35 10.67 19.91
C PRO A 74 -16.93 10.34 18.47
N LEU A 75 -17.40 9.22 17.93
CA LEU A 75 -17.04 8.74 16.58
C LEU A 75 -17.24 9.80 15.48
N ALA A 76 -18.31 10.60 15.58
CA ALA A 76 -18.58 11.68 14.64
C ALA A 76 -17.46 12.73 14.63
N THR A 77 -16.93 13.05 15.82
CA THR A 77 -15.80 13.98 15.98
C THR A 77 -14.50 13.36 15.47
N GLN A 78 -14.22 12.09 15.80
CA GLN A 78 -13.04 11.38 15.29
C GLN A 78 -13.02 11.35 13.75
N ARG A 79 -14.16 11.04 13.11
CA ARG A 79 -14.32 11.10 11.65
C ARG A 79 -14.02 12.49 11.11
N ASN A 80 -14.57 13.53 11.73
CA ASN A 80 -14.34 14.91 11.28
C ASN A 80 -12.86 15.33 11.44
N ILE A 81 -12.18 14.89 12.50
CA ILE A 81 -10.73 15.08 12.69
C ILE A 81 -9.97 14.44 11.53
N VAL A 82 -10.27 13.18 11.20
CA VAL A 82 -9.63 12.48 10.07
C VAL A 82 -9.81 13.28 8.78
N ILE A 83 -11.05 13.65 8.43
CA ILE A 83 -11.34 14.41 7.20
C ILE A 83 -10.60 15.75 7.18
N ALA A 84 -10.57 16.48 8.30
CA ALA A 84 -9.88 17.76 8.41
C ALA A 84 -8.36 17.60 8.20
N CYS A 85 -7.74 16.58 8.80
CA CYS A 85 -6.32 16.29 8.59
C CYS A 85 -6.01 15.98 7.12
N PHE A 86 -6.83 15.16 6.45
CA PHE A 86 -6.67 14.88 5.02
C PHE A 86 -6.82 16.14 4.14
N ALA A 87 -7.83 16.96 4.41
CA ALA A 87 -8.06 18.19 3.65
C ALA A 87 -6.89 19.17 3.80
N LEU A 88 -6.42 19.39 5.04
CA LEU A 88 -5.26 20.24 5.32
C LEU A 88 -3.98 19.67 4.71
N HIS A 89 -3.79 18.34 4.77
CA HIS A 89 -2.63 17.67 4.18
C HIS A 89 -2.53 17.94 2.68
N ASN A 90 -3.64 17.68 1.97
CA ASN A 90 -3.74 17.87 0.53
C ASN A 90 -3.57 19.34 0.13
N TYR A 91 -4.11 20.26 0.94
CA TYR A 91 -3.94 21.70 0.72
C TYR A 91 -2.48 22.11 0.81
N ILE A 92 -1.77 21.71 1.88
CA ILE A 92 -0.34 22.02 2.08
C ILE A 92 0.50 21.48 0.92
N ILE A 93 0.26 20.23 0.50
CA ILE A 93 0.97 19.63 -0.64
C ILE A 93 0.71 20.42 -1.93
N LYS A 94 -0.56 20.79 -2.18
CA LYS A 94 -0.96 21.51 -3.39
C LYS A 94 -0.31 22.88 -3.50
N GLU A 95 -0.23 23.61 -2.39
CA GLU A 95 0.33 24.96 -2.37
C GLU A 95 1.87 24.98 -2.34
N GLY A 96 2.52 23.80 -2.34
CA GLY A 96 3.99 23.70 -2.34
C GLY A 96 4.64 24.38 -1.13
N LEU A 97 3.90 24.53 -0.04
CA LEU A 97 4.43 25.08 1.20
C LEU A 97 5.57 24.16 1.65
N SER A 98 6.77 24.73 1.80
CA SER A 98 7.97 24.00 2.20
C SER A 98 7.65 23.10 3.38
N ASP A 99 7.60 21.80 3.12
CA ASP A 99 7.22 20.81 4.10
C ASP A 99 8.46 19.98 4.44
N GLU A 100 9.04 20.27 5.60
CA GLU A 100 10.17 19.54 6.16
C GLU A 100 9.85 18.04 6.25
N TYR A 101 8.59 17.69 6.51
CA TYR A 101 8.12 16.31 6.53
C TYR A 101 8.16 15.66 5.13
N PHE A 102 7.76 16.37 4.07
CA PHE A 102 7.84 15.88 2.69
C PHE A 102 9.30 15.65 2.27
N SER A 103 10.20 16.57 2.64
CA SER A 103 11.63 16.40 2.39
C SER A 103 12.21 15.20 3.13
N GLN A 104 11.85 15.00 4.40
CA GLN A 104 12.32 13.88 5.21
C GLN A 104 11.82 12.53 4.66
N TYR A 105 10.52 12.40 4.36
CA TYR A 105 9.94 11.16 3.82
C TYR A 105 10.39 10.86 2.38
N ASN A 106 10.74 11.88 1.58
CA ASN A 106 11.41 11.69 0.28
C ASN A 106 12.93 11.47 0.38
N GLN A 107 13.61 11.83 1.48
CA GLN A 107 15.05 11.54 1.65
C GLN A 107 15.30 10.14 2.20
N VAL A 108 14.39 9.66 3.05
CA VAL A 108 14.29 8.26 3.47
C VAL A 108 14.18 7.32 2.23
N ASP A 109 13.74 7.84 1.08
CA ASP A 109 13.72 7.18 -0.25
C ASP A 109 15.10 6.70 -0.75
N ILE A 110 16.20 7.34 -0.34
CA ILE A 110 17.57 6.96 -0.75
C ILE A 110 18.20 6.01 0.28
N SER A 111 17.92 6.20 1.57
CA SER A 111 18.49 5.38 2.64
C SER A 111 17.74 4.07 2.86
N LEU A 112 16.43 3.98 2.63
CA LEU A 112 15.68 2.70 2.72
C LEU A 112 15.90 1.75 1.54
N GLN A 113 16.43 2.26 0.42
CA GLN A 113 17.04 1.40 -0.59
C GLN A 113 18.37 0.78 -0.10
N SER A 114 18.94 1.31 0.99
CA SER A 114 20.24 0.90 1.53
C SER A 114 20.21 0.32 2.95
N ASN A 115 19.21 0.60 3.80
CA ASN A 115 19.14 0.12 5.18
C ASN A 115 17.70 0.09 5.71
N ASN A 116 17.37 -1.01 6.39
CA ASN A 116 16.19 -1.21 7.23
C ASN A 116 15.83 0.03 8.06
N VAL A 117 14.57 0.46 7.96
CA VAL A 117 13.86 0.96 9.13
C VAL A 117 12.84 -0.12 9.45
N GLN A 118 13.06 -0.80 10.57
CA GLN A 118 11.94 -1.29 11.37
C GLN A 118 11.18 -0.02 11.75
N ASP A 119 10.05 0.22 11.10
CA ASP A 119 9.06 1.10 11.71
C ASP A 119 8.66 0.36 12.99
N ASP A 120 9.08 0.85 14.15
CA ASP A 120 8.50 0.50 15.44
C ASP A 120 7.08 1.10 15.55
N ASP A 121 6.29 1.00 14.49
CA ASP A 121 4.84 0.89 14.62
C ASP A 121 4.63 -0.63 14.79
N ASP A 122 3.91 -1.04 15.84
CA ASP A 122 3.52 -2.43 16.09
C ASP A 122 2.62 -2.95 14.93
N ASP A 123 3.17 -3.08 13.73
CA ASP A 123 2.65 -3.93 12.69
C ASP A 123 2.98 -5.34 13.18
N GLU A 124 2.05 -5.90 13.98
CA GLU A 124 2.00 -7.33 14.20
C GLU A 124 2.24 -7.98 12.84
N GLU A 125 3.27 -8.83 12.74
CA GLU A 125 3.40 -9.75 11.63
C GLU A 125 2.11 -10.57 11.64
N ASP A 126 1.11 -10.12 10.89
CA ASP A 126 -0.16 -10.84 10.73
C ASP A 126 0.22 -12.18 10.12
N ASP A 127 0.22 -13.22 10.96
CA ASP A 127 0.11 -14.60 10.54
C ASP A 127 -1.10 -14.62 9.59
N VAL A 128 -0.81 -14.67 8.28
CA VAL A 128 -1.82 -14.54 7.23
C VAL A 128 -2.65 -15.82 7.23
N ASP A 129 -3.65 -15.84 8.11
CA ASP A 129 -4.68 -16.86 8.11
C ASP A 129 -5.34 -16.89 6.73
N GLU A 130 -5.64 -18.10 6.26
CA GLU A 130 -6.22 -18.31 4.94
C GLU A 130 -7.60 -17.64 4.87
N VAL A 131 -7.64 -16.41 4.34
CA VAL A 131 -8.87 -15.62 4.22
C VAL A 131 -9.90 -16.43 3.45
N GLN A 132 -11.05 -16.69 4.09
CA GLN A 132 -12.15 -17.42 3.44
C GLN A 132 -12.57 -16.69 2.15
N PRO A 133 -12.77 -17.41 1.04
CA PRO A 133 -13.05 -16.79 -0.24
C PRO A 133 -14.40 -16.09 -0.24
N HIS A 134 -14.41 -14.76 -0.10
CA HIS A 134 -15.58 -13.92 -0.29
C HIS A 134 -15.84 -13.61 -1.78
N GLY A 135 -17.12 -13.60 -2.18
CA GLY A 135 -17.59 -13.35 -3.55
C GLY A 135 -17.98 -14.61 -4.33
N SER A 136 -18.59 -14.43 -5.51
CA SER A 136 -18.97 -15.57 -6.35
C SER A 136 -17.75 -16.21 -7.03
N ALA A 137 -17.86 -17.48 -7.43
CA ALA A 137 -16.80 -18.14 -8.20
C ALA A 137 -16.48 -17.39 -9.51
N ARG A 138 -17.51 -16.85 -10.17
CA ARG A 138 -17.40 -16.03 -11.38
C ARG A 138 -16.61 -14.75 -11.14
N ASP A 139 -16.84 -14.09 -10.01
CA ASP A 139 -16.11 -12.86 -9.66
C ASP A 139 -14.62 -13.12 -9.43
N ARG A 140 -14.27 -14.26 -8.81
CA ARG A 140 -12.88 -14.66 -8.63
C ARG A 140 -12.20 -15.00 -9.95
N GLU A 141 -12.86 -15.79 -10.78
CA GLU A 141 -12.35 -16.17 -12.10
C GLU A 141 -12.10 -14.93 -12.98
N TYR A 142 -13.04 -13.99 -12.98
CA TYR A 142 -12.90 -12.71 -13.65
C TYR A 142 -11.66 -11.95 -13.17
N MET A 143 -11.46 -11.83 -11.85
CA MET A 143 -10.33 -11.07 -11.31
C MET A 143 -8.99 -11.75 -11.55
N VAL A 144 -8.93 -13.09 -11.51
CA VAL A 144 -7.74 -13.85 -11.91
C VAL A 144 -7.38 -13.54 -13.36
N HIS A 145 -8.36 -13.60 -14.25
CA HIS A 145 -8.14 -13.28 -15.66
C HIS A 145 -7.67 -11.83 -15.85
N LEU A 146 -8.29 -10.88 -15.15
CA LEU A 146 -7.89 -9.47 -15.19
C LEU A 146 -6.44 -9.28 -14.70
N ARG A 147 -6.05 -9.95 -13.62
CA ARG A 147 -4.68 -9.87 -13.10
C ARG A 147 -3.67 -10.44 -14.08
N ASP A 148 -3.96 -11.59 -14.68
CA ASP A 148 -3.10 -12.21 -15.68
C ASP A 148 -2.96 -11.31 -16.93
N GLN A 149 -4.05 -10.66 -17.38
CA GLN A 149 -3.97 -9.66 -18.46
C GLN A 149 -3.07 -8.47 -18.11
N ILE A 150 -3.14 -7.97 -16.88
CA ILE A 150 -2.28 -6.87 -16.40
C ILE A 150 -0.82 -7.32 -16.39
N VAL A 151 -0.54 -8.56 -15.95
CA VAL A 151 0.80 -9.14 -16.01
C VAL A 151 1.32 -9.16 -17.45
N ASP A 152 0.53 -9.65 -18.39
CA ASP A 152 0.92 -9.70 -19.80
C ASP A 152 1.19 -8.29 -20.37
N GLN A 153 0.40 -7.30 -19.98
CA GLN A 153 0.63 -5.91 -20.39
C GLN A 153 1.91 -5.33 -19.78
N LEU A 154 2.16 -5.57 -18.49
CA LEU A 154 3.40 -5.19 -17.80
C LEU A 154 4.63 -5.78 -18.50
N MET A 155 4.57 -7.05 -18.92
CA MET A 155 5.69 -7.71 -19.60
C MET A 155 5.96 -7.17 -21.00
N ARG A 156 4.98 -6.52 -21.65
CA ARG A 156 5.18 -5.90 -22.98
C ARG A 156 5.83 -4.51 -22.90
N LEU A 157 5.91 -3.93 -21.70
CA LEU A 157 6.48 -2.60 -21.46
C LEU A 157 7.94 -2.66 -20.97
N GLU A 158 8.47 -3.86 -20.71
CA GLU A 158 9.88 -4.12 -20.37
C GLU A 158 10.68 -4.59 -21.60
#